data_AF-A0AAD6UMK9-F1
#
_entry.id   AF-A0AAD6UMK9-F1
#
_cell.length_a   1.000
_cell.length_b   1.000
_cell.length_c   1.000
_cell.angle_alpha   90.00
_cell.angle_beta   90.00
_cell.angle_gamma   90.00
#
_symmetry.space_group_name_H-M   'P 1'
#
loop_
_entity.id
_entity.type
_entity.pdbx_description
1 polymer ?
#
loop_
_entity_poly.entity_id
_entity_poly.type
_entity_poly.pdbx_seq_one_letter_code
_entity_poly.pdbx_strand_id
1 'polypeptide(L)'
;MGANHSVPKITPQDRAILDLKLQRDKLKQYQKKIQVVLEREHEIAKTHLATGQKERAVTALRRRKYQQSLLLKTDGQLETLEELVSTIEFSLVEVSVLHGLKQGNEVLKEIHKEMNIETVEKLLDETQEAREYQREIGELLANNLTADEEDAVQDELLQLQAEVMREEPDGVELPSVPTHDPIPPAAVPVAPAREKTEGRVALPG
;
A
#
# COMPACT_ATOMS: atom_id res chain seq x y z
N MET A 1 23.84 36.69 20.40
CA MET A 1 22.81 36.18 19.46
C MET A 1 21.96 35.17 20.22
N GLY A 2 20.75 35.57 20.61
CA GLY A 2 19.85 34.71 21.39
C GLY A 2 19.08 33.77 20.47
N ALA A 3 19.19 32.47 20.70
CA ALA A 3 18.38 31.46 20.05
C ALA A 3 16.91 31.68 20.42
N ASN A 4 16.15 32.28 19.50
CA ASN A 4 14.69 32.24 19.57
C ASN A 4 14.27 30.79 19.31
N HIS A 5 14.23 29.99 20.37
CA HIS A 5 13.52 28.72 20.35
C HIS A 5 12.06 29.03 20.00
N SER A 6 11.68 28.81 18.74
CA SER A 6 10.29 28.93 18.31
C SER A 6 9.48 27.94 19.13
N VAL A 7 8.72 28.44 20.10
CA VAL A 7 7.80 27.62 20.87
C VAL A 7 6.87 26.96 19.85
N PRO A 8 6.79 25.62 19.79
CA PRO A 8 5.94 24.94 18.83
C PRO A 8 4.51 25.45 19.00
N LYS A 9 3.95 26.00 17.92
CA LYS A 9 2.59 26.55 17.93
C LYS A 9 1.63 25.37 18.08
N ILE A 10 1.09 25.20 19.28
CA ILE A 10 0.10 24.17 19.57
C ILE A 10 -1.10 24.38 18.64
N THR A 11 -1.33 23.42 17.77
CA THR A 11 -2.42 23.46 16.81
C THR A 11 -3.75 23.09 17.49
N PRO A 12 -4.92 23.49 16.95
CA PRO A 12 -6.20 23.02 17.48
C PRO A 12 -6.32 21.49 17.43
N GLN A 13 -5.65 20.83 16.47
CA GLN A 13 -5.56 19.39 16.36
C GLN A 13 -4.81 18.78 17.55
N ASP A 14 -3.67 19.36 17.96
CA ASP A 14 -2.91 18.90 19.12
C ASP A 14 -3.73 18.96 20.42
N ARG A 15 -4.56 20.01 20.57
CA ARG A 15 -5.48 20.14 21.70
C ARG A 15 -6.55 19.06 21.70
N ALA A 16 -7.15 18.78 20.54
CA ALA A 16 -8.14 17.72 20.41
C ALA A 16 -7.55 16.33 20.72
N ILE A 17 -6.34 16.04 20.24
CA ILE A 17 -5.63 14.78 20.54
C ILE A 17 -5.33 14.68 22.04
N LEU A 18 -4.89 15.78 22.66
CA LEU A 18 -4.66 15.83 24.10
C LEU A 18 -5.95 15.54 24.88
N ASP A 19 -7.06 16.17 24.52
CA ASP A 19 -8.34 15.97 25.19
C ASP A 19 -8.82 14.52 25.09
N LEU A 20 -8.67 13.88 23.92
CA LEU A 20 -8.98 12.47 23.73
C LEU A 20 -8.07 11.57 24.57
N LYS A 21 -6.76 11.86 24.63
CA LYS A 21 -5.81 11.11 25.47
C LYS A 21 -6.15 11.25 26.96
N LEU A 22 -6.53 12.45 27.41
CA LEU A 22 -6.98 12.69 28.79
C LEU A 22 -8.28 11.93 29.11
N GLN A 23 -9.23 11.88 28.18
CA GLN A 23 -10.46 11.10 28.34
C GLN A 23 -10.16 9.59 28.45
N ARG A 24 -9.30 9.06 27.58
CA ARG A 24 -8.82 7.68 27.63
C ARG A 24 -8.20 7.36 29.00
N ASP A 25 -7.34 8.23 29.50
CA ASP A 25 -6.67 8.01 30.78
C ASP A 25 -7.66 8.05 31.96
N LYS A 26 -8.66 8.94 31.91
CA LYS A 26 -9.78 8.96 32.87
C LYS A 26 -10.60 7.66 32.83
N LEU A 27 -10.90 7.14 31.64
CA LEU A 27 -11.60 5.86 31.50
C LEU A 27 -10.77 4.69 32.04
N LYS A 28 -9.45 4.66 31.79
CA LYS A 28 -8.54 3.66 32.40
C LYS A 28 -8.55 3.72 33.93
N GLN A 29 -8.57 4.93 34.50
CA GLN A 29 -8.72 5.09 35.96
C GLN A 29 -10.08 4.61 36.45
N TYR A 30 -11.15 4.88 35.71
CA TYR A 30 -12.49 4.43 36.05
C TYR A 30 -12.63 2.90 35.99
N GLN A 31 -12.05 2.27 34.96
CA GLN A 31 -11.97 0.81 34.81
C GLN A 31 -11.30 0.15 36.03
N LYS A 32 -10.14 0.68 36.47
CA LYS A 32 -9.45 0.22 37.68
C LYS A 32 -10.33 0.34 38.93
N LYS A 33 -11.06 1.45 39.08
CA LYS A 33 -11.97 1.65 40.21
C LYS A 33 -13.12 0.63 40.21
N ILE A 34 -13.75 0.37 39.05
CA ILE A 34 -14.80 -0.64 38.92
C ILE A 34 -14.27 -2.04 39.27
N GLN A 35 -13.05 -2.36 38.86
CA GLN A 35 -12.45 -3.67 39.12
C GLN A 35 -12.27 -3.93 40.63
N VAL A 36 -11.82 -2.92 41.39
CA VAL A 36 -11.75 -3.00 42.86
C VAL A 36 -13.14 -3.17 43.48
N VAL A 37 -14.16 -2.48 42.97
CA VAL A 37 -15.55 -2.64 43.44
C VAL A 37 -16.08 -4.05 43.15
N LEU A 38 -15.78 -4.61 41.98
CA LEU A 38 -16.18 -5.97 41.60
C LEU A 38 -15.57 -7.04 42.52
N GLU A 39 -14.30 -6.90 42.87
CA GLU A 39 -13.62 -7.78 43.83
C GLU A 39 -14.31 -7.72 45.20
N ARG A 40 -14.58 -6.50 45.68
CA ARG A 40 -15.24 -6.27 46.96
C ARG A 40 -16.67 -6.82 47.00
N GLU A 41 -17.45 -6.65 45.93
CA GLU A 41 -18.80 -7.21 45.85
C GLU A 41 -18.79 -8.75 45.80
N HIS A 42 -17.74 -9.35 45.23
CA HIS A 42 -17.54 -10.80 45.25
C HIS A 42 -17.22 -11.31 46.66
N GLU A 43 -16.37 -10.62 47.41
CA GLU A 43 -16.09 -10.93 48.82
C GLU A 43 -17.34 -10.78 49.70
N ILE A 44 -18.11 -9.70 49.51
CA ILE A 44 -19.37 -9.49 50.24
C ILE A 44 -20.37 -10.61 49.92
N ALA A 45 -20.47 -11.04 48.65
CA ALA A 45 -21.31 -12.17 48.30
C ALA A 45 -20.86 -13.47 48.98
N LYS A 46 -19.55 -13.75 49.03
CA LYS A 46 -18.98 -14.92 49.73
C LYS A 46 -19.30 -14.90 51.24
N THR A 47 -19.13 -13.75 51.89
CA THR A 47 -19.39 -13.63 53.33
C THR A 47 -20.89 -13.77 53.67
N HIS A 48 -21.79 -13.26 52.84
CA HIS A 48 -23.23 -13.47 53.00
C HIS A 48 -23.65 -14.92 52.77
N LEU A 49 -22.99 -15.65 51.86
CA LEU A 49 -23.22 -17.09 51.69
C LEU A 49 -22.74 -17.89 52.91
N ALA A 50 -21.57 -17.55 53.46
CA ALA A 50 -21.04 -18.21 54.66
C ALA A 50 -21.93 -18.01 55.89
N THR A 51 -22.60 -16.86 56.01
CA THR A 51 -23.53 -16.55 57.11
C THR A 51 -24.97 -17.02 56.85
N GLY A 52 -25.22 -17.76 55.75
CA GLY A 52 -26.54 -18.32 55.40
C GLY A 52 -27.55 -17.30 54.84
N GLN A 53 -27.15 -16.05 54.61
CA GLN A 53 -28.02 -14.96 54.14
C GLN A 53 -28.13 -14.93 52.62
N LYS A 54 -28.84 -15.91 52.04
CA LYS A 54 -28.97 -16.11 50.58
C LYS A 54 -29.51 -14.89 49.83
N GLU A 55 -30.57 -14.24 50.32
CA GLU A 55 -31.19 -13.06 49.68
C GLU A 55 -30.21 -11.88 49.51
N ARG A 56 -29.36 -11.65 50.52
CA ARG A 56 -28.34 -10.60 50.49
C ARG A 56 -27.19 -10.96 49.55
N ALA A 57 -26.79 -12.22 49.51
CA ALA A 57 -25.80 -12.70 48.54
C ALA A 57 -26.28 -12.53 47.09
N VAL A 58 -27.55 -12.85 46.79
CA VAL A 58 -28.13 -12.64 45.45
C VAL A 58 -28.13 -11.16 45.07
N THR A 59 -28.47 -10.27 46.00
CA THR A 59 -28.44 -8.82 45.76
C THR A 59 -27.03 -8.32 45.46
N ALA A 60 -26.02 -8.78 46.20
CA ALA A 60 -24.61 -8.46 45.94
C ALA A 60 -24.15 -8.96 44.55
N LEU A 61 -24.54 -10.18 44.16
CA LEU A 61 -24.24 -10.73 42.84
C LEU A 61 -24.92 -9.96 41.69
N ARG A 62 -26.15 -9.46 41.89
CA ARG A 62 -26.83 -8.60 40.91
C ARG A 62 -26.08 -7.29 40.70
N ARG A 63 -25.61 -6.64 41.77
CA ARG A 63 -24.78 -5.43 41.67
C ARG A 63 -23.46 -5.73 40.94
N ARG A 64 -22.83 -6.86 41.26
CA ARG A 64 -21.61 -7.31 40.58
C ARG A 64 -21.84 -7.49 39.08
N LYS A 65 -22.96 -8.11 38.68
CA LYS A 65 -23.30 -8.30 37.26
C LYS A 65 -23.54 -6.96 36.55
N TYR A 66 -24.16 -5.99 37.22
CA TYR A 66 -24.33 -4.64 36.70
C TYR A 66 -22.98 -3.94 36.48
N GLN A 67 -22.08 -4.00 37.47
CA GLN A 67 -20.73 -3.44 37.35
C GLN A 67 -19.91 -4.12 36.24
N GLN A 68 -20.05 -5.43 36.04
CA GLN A 68 -19.44 -6.13 34.91
C GLN A 68 -19.96 -5.62 33.56
N SER A 69 -21.27 -5.38 33.43
CA SER A 69 -21.83 -4.80 32.21
C SER A 69 -21.30 -3.38 31.96
N LEU A 70 -21.12 -2.59 33.03
CA LEU A 70 -20.56 -1.26 32.94
C LEU A 70 -19.08 -1.28 32.53
N LEU A 71 -18.31 -2.25 33.05
CA LEU A 71 -16.93 -2.50 32.64
C LEU A 71 -16.85 -2.79 31.14
N LEU A 72 -17.67 -3.73 30.63
CA LEU A 72 -17.70 -4.07 29.20
C LEU A 72 -18.03 -2.87 28.31
N LYS A 73 -18.98 -2.02 28.73
CA LYS A 73 -19.30 -0.78 28.01
C LYS A 73 -18.12 0.20 28.01
N THR A 74 -17.42 0.30 29.14
CA THR A 74 -16.25 1.17 29.29
C THR A 74 -15.09 0.67 28.42
N ASP A 75 -14.87 -0.65 28.35
CA ASP A 75 -13.84 -1.27 27.52
C ASP A 75 -14.11 -0.99 26.03
N GLY A 76 -15.37 -1.13 25.58
CA GLY A 76 -15.75 -0.78 24.21
C GLY A 76 -15.56 0.71 23.89
N GLN A 77 -15.92 1.60 24.82
CA GLN A 77 -15.67 3.04 24.65
C GLN A 77 -14.18 3.38 24.58
N LEU A 78 -13.35 2.66 25.33
CA LEU A 78 -11.91 2.83 25.34
C LEU A 78 -11.29 2.39 24.01
N GLU A 79 -11.74 1.26 23.45
CA GLU A 79 -11.35 0.79 22.12
C GLU A 79 -11.72 1.83 21.04
N THR A 80 -12.95 2.34 21.05
CA THR A 80 -13.38 3.38 20.11
C THR A 80 -12.54 4.66 20.22
N LEU A 81 -12.16 5.05 21.44
CA LEU A 81 -11.29 6.22 21.65
C LEU A 81 -9.87 5.98 21.14
N GLU A 82 -9.31 4.79 21.33
CA GLU A 82 -7.98 4.43 20.85
C GLU A 82 -7.94 4.37 19.31
N GLU A 83 -8.98 3.83 18.68
CA GLU A 83 -9.16 3.85 17.21
C GLU A 83 -9.27 5.28 16.68
N LEU A 84 -10.07 6.14 17.33
CA LEU A 84 -10.23 7.53 16.93
C LEU A 84 -8.90 8.30 17.00
N VAL A 85 -8.13 8.12 18.07
CA VAL A 85 -6.81 8.76 18.21
C VAL A 85 -5.87 8.27 17.12
N SER A 86 -5.80 6.96 16.87
CA SER A 86 -4.96 6.39 15.81
C SER A 86 -5.35 6.93 14.42
N THR A 87 -6.64 7.05 14.16
CA THR A 87 -7.16 7.58 12.89
C THR A 87 -6.76 9.03 12.70
N ILE A 88 -6.91 9.87 13.73
CA ILE A 88 -6.50 11.28 13.67
C ILE A 88 -4.99 11.42 13.45
N GLU A 89 -4.18 10.64 14.16
CA GLU A 89 -2.73 10.65 14.01
C GLU A 89 -2.32 10.23 12.58
N PHE A 90 -2.99 9.23 12.00
CA PHE A 90 -2.77 8.84 10.61
C PHE A 90 -3.19 9.93 9.62
N SER A 91 -4.35 10.57 9.80
CA SER A 91 -4.79 11.68 8.94
C SER A 91 -3.83 12.87 8.98
N LEU A 92 -3.15 13.13 10.11
CA LEU A 92 -2.10 14.17 10.17
C LEU A 92 -0.88 13.81 9.31
N VAL A 93 -0.51 12.53 9.25
CA VAL A 93 0.54 12.06 8.35
C VAL A 93 0.08 12.20 6.89
N GLU A 94 -1.16 11.86 6.58
CA GLU A 94 -1.73 11.98 5.24
C GLU A 94 -1.70 13.43 4.73
N VAL A 95 -2.06 14.41 5.58
CA VAL A 95 -1.94 15.83 5.25
C VAL A 95 -0.48 16.22 4.95
N SER A 96 0.47 15.67 5.71
CA SER A 96 1.89 15.94 5.50
C SER A 96 2.39 15.35 4.17
N VAL A 97 1.94 14.15 3.81
CA VAL A 97 2.22 13.52 2.51
C VAL A 97 1.64 14.35 1.36
N LEU A 98 0.40 14.82 1.48
CA LEU A 98 -0.22 15.71 0.48
C LEU A 98 0.57 17.00 0.29
N HIS A 99 1.10 17.59 1.38
CA HIS A 99 1.96 18.76 1.29
C HIS A 99 3.27 18.46 0.54
N GLY A 100 3.89 17.33 0.83
CA GLY A 100 5.09 16.86 0.10
C GLY A 100 4.83 16.62 -1.39
N LEU A 101 3.70 16.01 -1.74
CA LEU A 101 3.29 15.82 -3.14
C LEU A 101 3.05 17.15 -3.85
N LYS A 102 2.45 18.14 -3.18
CA LYS A 102 2.25 19.47 -3.74
C LYS A 102 3.57 20.17 -4.03
N GLN A 103 4.52 20.14 -3.09
CA GLN A 103 5.86 20.69 -3.29
C GLN A 103 6.61 19.96 -4.43
N GLY A 104 6.54 18.63 -4.47
CA GLY A 104 7.13 17.86 -5.56
C GLY A 104 6.54 18.21 -6.92
N ASN A 105 5.23 18.46 -7.00
CA ASN A 105 4.56 18.91 -8.23
C ASN A 105 4.99 20.33 -8.65
N GLU A 106 5.19 21.24 -7.70
CA GLU A 106 5.71 22.59 -7.96
C GLU A 106 7.14 22.52 -8.52
N VAL A 107 8.02 21.72 -7.91
CA VAL A 107 9.39 21.49 -8.42
C VAL A 107 9.38 20.86 -9.81
N LEU A 108 8.53 19.86 -10.05
CA LEU A 108 8.39 19.26 -11.38
C LEU A 108 7.92 20.27 -12.42
N LYS A 109 7.01 21.19 -12.07
CA LYS A 109 6.58 22.27 -12.96
C LYS A 109 7.72 23.25 -13.27
N GLU A 110 8.53 23.59 -12.28
CA GLU A 110 9.72 24.43 -12.50
C GLU A 110 10.72 23.74 -13.41
N ILE A 111 11.02 22.45 -13.18
CA ILE A 111 11.88 21.64 -14.06
C ILE A 111 11.32 21.62 -15.48
N HIS A 112 10.02 21.37 -15.66
CA HIS A 112 9.39 21.36 -16.99
C HIS A 112 9.37 22.75 -17.65
N LYS A 113 9.41 23.83 -16.86
CA LYS A 113 9.48 25.19 -17.38
C LYS A 113 10.91 25.57 -17.79
N GLU A 114 11.91 25.12 -17.03
CA GLU A 114 13.34 25.31 -17.36
C GLU A 114 13.79 24.40 -18.50
N MET A 115 13.19 23.23 -18.62
CA MET A 115 13.29 22.35 -19.79
C MET A 115 12.45 22.96 -20.93
N ASN A 116 12.94 24.09 -21.42
CA ASN A 116 12.27 25.06 -22.27
C ASN A 116 11.56 24.40 -23.46
N ILE A 117 10.26 24.70 -23.61
CA ILE A 117 9.49 24.41 -24.83
C ILE A 117 10.23 24.94 -26.06
N GLU A 118 10.87 26.11 -25.96
CA GLU A 118 11.69 26.71 -27.03
C GLU A 118 12.90 25.86 -27.43
N THR A 119 13.51 25.13 -26.50
CA THR A 119 14.66 24.24 -26.80
C THR A 119 14.19 22.95 -27.46
N VAL A 120 13.01 22.45 -27.07
CA VAL A 120 12.40 21.28 -27.70
C VAL A 120 11.88 21.62 -29.10
N GLU A 121 11.24 22.78 -29.28
CA GLU A 121 10.78 23.28 -30.59
C GLU A 121 11.95 23.54 -31.54
N LYS A 122 13.01 24.24 -31.09
CA LYS A 122 14.23 24.44 -31.91
C LYS A 122 14.90 23.13 -32.29
N LEU A 123 14.98 22.16 -31.37
CA LEU A 123 15.60 20.87 -31.67
C LEU A 123 14.75 20.06 -32.67
N LEU A 124 13.42 20.15 -32.59
CA LEU A 124 12.53 19.55 -33.59
C LEU A 124 12.69 20.21 -34.96
N ASP A 125 12.72 21.55 -35.01
CA ASP A 125 12.91 22.30 -36.25
C ASP A 125 14.29 22.02 -36.87
N GLU A 126 15.38 22.03 -36.08
CA GLU A 126 16.72 21.67 -36.54
C GLU A 126 16.79 20.23 -37.08
N THR A 127 16.09 19.27 -36.45
CA THR A 127 16.04 17.89 -36.98
C THR A 127 15.23 17.75 -38.26
N GLN A 128 14.20 18.59 -38.43
CA GLN A 128 13.39 18.61 -39.65
C GLN A 128 14.17 19.24 -40.81
N GLU A 129 14.83 20.38 -40.58
CA GLU A 129 15.72 21.02 -41.56
C GLU A 129 16.87 20.11 -41.96
N ALA A 130 17.53 19.43 -41.01
CA ALA A 130 18.60 18.48 -41.31
C ALA A 130 18.12 17.31 -42.20
N ARG A 131 16.89 16.83 -41.99
CA ARG A 131 16.29 15.78 -42.83
C ARG A 131 15.95 16.27 -44.23
N GLU A 132 15.45 17.50 -44.34
CA GLU A 132 15.16 18.12 -45.63
C GLU A 132 16.44 18.40 -46.42
N TYR A 133 17.49 18.89 -45.76
CA TYR A 133 18.81 19.05 -46.36
C TYR A 133 19.42 17.72 -46.83
N GLN A 134 19.30 16.65 -46.02
CA GLN A 134 19.71 15.31 -46.46
C GLN A 134 18.91 14.82 -47.66
N ARG A 135 17.61 15.12 -47.71
CA ARG A 135 16.77 14.77 -48.87
C ARG A 135 17.16 15.56 -50.11
N GLU A 136 17.43 16.85 -49.98
CA GLU A 136 17.90 17.71 -51.06
C GLU A 136 19.26 17.24 -51.59
N ILE A 137 20.19 16.86 -50.72
CA ILE A 137 21.44 16.19 -51.12
C ILE A 137 21.14 14.90 -51.89
N GLY A 138 20.23 14.07 -51.38
CA GLY A 138 19.82 12.85 -52.05
C GLY A 138 19.25 13.09 -53.45
N GLU A 139 18.39 14.10 -53.60
CA GLU A 139 17.81 14.49 -54.90
C GLU A 139 18.87 15.08 -55.85
N LEU A 140 19.79 15.89 -55.35
CA LEU A 140 20.89 16.44 -56.16
C LEU A 140 21.85 15.35 -56.63
N LEU A 141 22.19 14.38 -55.77
CA LEU A 141 23.02 13.23 -56.13
C LEU A 141 22.31 12.35 -57.16
N ALA A 142 21.03 12.04 -56.95
CA ALA A 142 20.23 11.24 -57.89
C ALA A 142 20.07 11.92 -59.26
N ASN A 143 19.99 13.26 -59.30
CA ASN A 143 19.89 14.01 -60.56
C ASN A 143 21.24 14.22 -61.26
N ASN A 144 22.38 14.02 -60.57
CA ASN A 144 23.71 14.21 -61.13
C ASN A 144 24.36 12.91 -61.63
N LEU A 145 23.86 11.76 -61.18
CA LEU A 145 24.36 10.45 -61.60
C LEU A 145 23.84 10.09 -63.00
N THR A 146 24.72 9.54 -63.84
CA THR A 146 24.33 8.99 -65.14
C THR A 146 23.73 7.59 -64.97
N ALA A 147 22.92 7.14 -65.93
CA ALA A 147 22.25 5.82 -65.85
C ALA A 147 23.26 4.66 -65.68
N ASP A 148 24.42 4.75 -66.34
CA ASP A 148 25.47 3.73 -66.25
C ASP A 148 26.15 3.70 -64.87
N GLU A 149 26.25 4.86 -64.19
CA GLU A 149 26.79 4.96 -62.83
C GLU A 149 25.80 4.47 -61.77
N GLU A 150 24.51 4.70 -61.98
CA GLU A 150 23.43 4.18 -61.12
C GLU A 150 23.37 2.65 -61.18
N ASP A 151 23.50 2.07 -62.37
CA ASP A 151 23.55 0.60 -62.55
C ASP A 151 24.77 0.00 -61.84
N ALA A 152 25.94 0.65 -61.90
CA ALA A 152 27.14 0.20 -61.20
C ALA A 152 27.00 0.24 -59.66
N VAL A 153 26.31 1.27 -59.12
CA VAL A 153 26.01 1.38 -57.69
C VAL A 153 25.02 0.29 -57.24
N GLN A 154 24.02 -0.02 -58.07
CA GLN A 154 23.07 -1.10 -57.79
C GLN A 154 23.76 -2.48 -57.79
N ASP A 155 24.69 -2.71 -58.72
CA ASP A 155 25.49 -3.94 -58.75
C ASP A 155 26.38 -4.09 -57.51
N GLU A 156 27.00 -3.00 -57.02
CA GLU A 156 27.78 -3.00 -55.78
C GLU A 156 26.90 -3.26 -54.54
N LEU A 157 25.70 -2.67 -54.51
CA LEU A 157 24.72 -2.92 -53.44
C LEU A 157 24.27 -4.38 -53.39
N LEU A 158 24.06 -5.02 -54.55
CA LEU A 158 23.72 -6.44 -54.63
C LEU A 158 24.87 -7.34 -54.14
N GLN A 159 26.13 -6.95 -54.41
CA GLN A 159 27.30 -7.67 -53.89
C GLN A 159 27.39 -7.55 -52.37
N LEU A 160 27.23 -6.34 -51.81
CA LEU A 160 27.22 -6.12 -50.36
C LEU A 160 26.07 -6.86 -49.66
N GLN A 161 24.88 -6.88 -50.26
CA GLN A 161 23.75 -7.65 -49.73
C GLN A 161 24.05 -9.15 -49.73
N ALA A 162 24.67 -9.68 -50.79
CA ALA A 162 25.08 -11.09 -50.85
C ALA A 162 26.20 -11.42 -49.86
N GLU A 163 27.09 -10.48 -49.53
CA GLU A 163 28.11 -10.62 -48.49
C GLU A 163 27.47 -10.65 -47.09
N VAL A 164 26.59 -9.70 -46.77
CA VAL A 164 25.86 -9.68 -45.48
C VAL A 164 25.00 -10.93 -45.31
N MET A 165 24.32 -11.40 -46.36
CA MET A 165 23.54 -12.65 -46.31
C MET A 165 24.41 -13.91 -46.25
N ARG A 166 25.67 -13.87 -46.69
CA ARG A 166 26.63 -14.97 -46.49
C ARG A 166 27.24 -14.97 -45.10
N GLU A 167 27.29 -13.81 -44.44
CA GLU A 167 27.76 -13.66 -43.06
C GLU A 167 26.68 -13.95 -42.02
N GLU A 168 25.39 -13.93 -42.37
CA GLU A 168 24.33 -14.57 -41.60
C GLU A 168 24.56 -16.09 -41.63
N PRO A 169 24.92 -16.75 -40.51
CA PRO A 169 25.15 -18.18 -40.51
C PRO A 169 23.82 -18.90 -40.76
N ASP A 170 23.76 -19.59 -41.91
CA ASP A 170 22.80 -20.63 -42.20
C ASP A 170 22.98 -21.74 -41.15
N GLY A 171 22.29 -21.61 -40.00
CA GLY A 171 22.39 -22.54 -38.88
C GLY A 171 22.63 -21.90 -37.51
N VAL A 172 21.72 -21.05 -37.05
CA VAL A 172 21.48 -20.95 -35.61
C VAL A 172 20.55 -22.09 -35.22
N GLU A 173 21.09 -23.22 -34.78
CA GLU A 173 20.34 -24.15 -33.93
C GLU A 173 19.97 -23.38 -32.65
N LEU A 174 18.77 -22.80 -32.65
CA LEU A 174 18.19 -22.26 -31.43
C LEU A 174 18.13 -23.40 -30.40
N PRO A 175 18.66 -23.21 -29.18
CA PRO A 175 18.56 -24.24 -28.16
C PRO A 175 17.09 -24.59 -27.95
N SER A 176 16.77 -25.89 -28.05
CA SER A 176 15.43 -26.41 -27.79
C SER A 176 14.96 -25.88 -26.43
N VAL A 177 13.90 -25.07 -26.47
CA VAL A 177 13.20 -24.65 -25.26
C VAL A 177 12.76 -25.93 -24.56
N PRO A 178 13.08 -26.13 -23.25
CA PRO A 178 12.72 -27.36 -22.57
C PRO A 178 11.20 -27.54 -22.60
N THR A 179 10.76 -28.55 -23.35
CA THR A 179 9.37 -29.03 -23.43
C THR A 179 9.04 -29.83 -22.17
N HIS A 180 9.16 -29.21 -20.99
CA HIS A 180 8.63 -29.80 -19.77
C HIS A 180 7.35 -29.06 -19.41
N ASP A 181 6.24 -29.75 -19.52
CA ASP A 181 4.94 -29.29 -19.04
C ASP A 181 5.07 -28.74 -17.61
N PRO A 182 4.43 -27.61 -17.29
CA PRO A 182 4.45 -27.07 -15.94
C PRO A 182 3.88 -28.12 -14.99
N ILE A 183 4.72 -28.58 -14.08
CA ILE A 183 4.34 -29.44 -12.97
C ILE A 183 3.21 -28.70 -12.22
N PRO A 184 2.00 -29.27 -12.10
CA PRO A 184 0.93 -28.64 -11.34
C PRO A 184 1.41 -28.45 -9.89
N PRO A 185 1.08 -27.31 -9.25
CA PRO A 185 1.54 -27.02 -7.90
C PRO A 185 1.17 -28.18 -6.98
N ALA A 186 2.19 -28.72 -6.32
CA ALA A 186 2.07 -29.82 -5.40
C ALA A 186 0.94 -29.52 -4.41
N ALA A 187 -0.09 -30.37 -4.44
CA ALA A 187 -1.10 -30.40 -3.41
C ALA A 187 -0.40 -30.51 -2.06
N VAL A 188 -0.67 -29.55 -1.19
CA VAL A 188 -0.42 -29.67 0.25
C VAL A 188 -0.89 -31.06 0.71
N PRO A 189 -0.09 -31.77 1.51
CA PRO A 189 -0.49 -33.08 2.00
C PRO A 189 -1.69 -32.90 2.93
N VAL A 190 -2.88 -33.26 2.43
CA VAL A 190 -4.07 -33.43 3.26
C VAL A 190 -3.82 -34.63 4.15
N ALA A 191 -3.53 -34.35 5.41
CA ALA A 191 -3.48 -35.33 6.49
C ALA A 191 -4.77 -36.17 6.51
N PRO A 192 -4.70 -37.45 6.88
CA PRO A 192 -5.74 -38.43 6.59
C PRO A 192 -7.07 -38.07 7.26
N ALA A 193 -8.14 -38.21 6.47
CA ALA A 193 -9.52 -38.09 6.90
C ALA A 193 -9.78 -38.98 8.12
N ARG A 194 -10.14 -38.35 9.23
CA ARG A 194 -10.77 -39.02 10.37
C ARG A 194 -12.11 -39.57 9.92
N GLU A 195 -12.17 -40.89 9.91
CA GLU A 195 -13.37 -41.71 9.93
C GLU A 195 -14.38 -41.15 10.95
N LYS A 196 -15.52 -40.67 10.46
CA LYS A 196 -16.74 -40.51 11.25
C LYS A 196 -17.86 -41.25 10.53
N THR A 197 -18.14 -42.42 11.07
CA THR A 197 -19.35 -43.21 10.92
C THR A 197 -20.60 -42.35 11.04
N GLU A 198 -21.39 -42.26 9.98
CA GLU A 198 -22.81 -41.90 10.06
C GLU A 198 -23.65 -43.17 9.87
N GLY A 199 -23.87 -43.88 10.99
CA GLY A 199 -24.94 -44.85 11.12
C GLY A 199 -26.17 -44.15 11.68
N ARG A 200 -27.17 -43.96 10.81
CA ARG A 200 -28.51 -43.42 11.10
C ARG A 200 -29.11 -43.96 12.41
N VAL A 201 -29.53 -43.07 13.29
CA VAL A 201 -30.51 -43.38 14.35
C VAL A 201 -31.86 -42.80 13.92
N ALA A 202 -32.86 -43.67 13.91
CA ALA A 202 -34.25 -43.37 13.60
C ALA A 202 -34.90 -42.46 14.66
N LEU A 203 -35.90 -41.68 14.23
CA LEU A 203 -36.83 -40.95 15.07
C LEU A 203 -38.27 -41.22 14.58
N PRO A 204 -39.29 -41.03 15.43
CA PRO A 204 -40.22 -42.09 15.83
C PRO A 204 -41.56 -42.07 15.07
N GLY A 205 -42.24 -43.21 15.10
CA GLY A 205 -43.67 -43.40 14.86
C GLY A 205 -44.20 -44.45 15.82
#